data_AF-A0A5C3KD78-F1
#
_entry.id   AF-A0A5C3KD78-F1
#
_cell.length_a   1.000
_cell.length_b   1.000
_cell.length_c   1.000
_cell.angle_alpha   90.00
_cell.angle_beta   90.00
_cell.angle_gamma   90.00
#
_symmetry.space_group_name_H-M   'P 1'
#
loop_
_entity.id
_entity.type
_entity.pdbx_description
1 polymer ?
#
loop_
_entity_poly.entity_id
_entity_poly.type
_entity_poly.pdbx_seq_one_letter_code
_entity_poly.pdbx_strand_id
1 'polypeptide(L)'
;MSTEMTGSASYRLEPLNATNWMPWKRRITAVFRELSLDSYVTHRNYQATESKARTRLELAIGDSEMVHILGANTVGEIWDRLCQIKETKGRLGILA
;
A
#
# COMPACT_ATOMS: atom_id res chain seq x y z
N MET A 1 -0.75 36.16 12.05
CA MET A 1 -1.17 35.01 12.85
C MET A 1 -2.57 34.66 12.39
N SER A 2 -2.67 33.72 11.46
CA SER A 2 -3.95 33.28 10.88
C SER A 2 -4.04 31.78 11.06
N THR A 3 -4.98 31.38 11.90
CA THR A 3 -5.30 30.00 12.24
C THR A 3 -6.11 29.41 11.10
N GLU A 4 -5.48 28.64 10.21
CA GLU A 4 -6.21 27.73 9.33
C GLU A 4 -6.36 26.38 10.06
N MET A 5 -7.45 26.28 10.83
CA MET A 5 -8.10 25.00 11.10
C MET A 5 -8.95 24.65 9.88
N THR A 6 -8.42 23.86 8.94
CA THR A 6 -9.26 23.26 7.91
C THR A 6 -8.79 21.86 7.57
N GLY A 7 -9.60 20.88 8.01
CA GLY A 7 -9.72 19.57 7.40
C GLY A 7 -8.58 18.61 7.72
N SER A 8 -8.88 17.61 8.56
CA SER A 8 -8.23 16.31 8.55
C SER A 8 -7.66 16.03 7.16
N ALA A 9 -6.32 16.08 7.05
CA ALA A 9 -5.60 15.90 5.80
C ALA A 9 -6.19 14.68 5.13
N SER A 10 -7.03 14.93 4.13
CA SER A 10 -7.75 13.90 3.44
C SER A 10 -6.65 13.13 2.75
N TYR A 11 -6.28 11.98 3.31
CA TYR A 11 -5.21 11.14 2.79
C TYR A 11 -5.71 10.59 1.43
N ARG A 12 -5.73 11.44 0.42
CA ARG A 12 -5.93 11.08 -0.98
C ARG A 12 -4.70 10.30 -1.35
N LEU A 13 -4.80 9.00 -1.15
CA LEU A 13 -3.82 8.05 -1.60
C LEU A 13 -3.87 8.07 -3.12
N GLU A 14 -2.94 8.79 -3.73
CA GLU A 14 -2.76 8.74 -5.18
C GLU A 14 -2.51 7.29 -5.58
N PRO A 15 -3.17 6.77 -6.64
CA PRO A 15 -2.98 5.40 -7.08
C PRO A 15 -1.50 5.12 -7.40
N LEU A 16 -1.04 3.89 -7.13
CA LEU A 16 0.30 3.48 -7.47
C LEU A 16 0.54 3.61 -8.97
N ASN A 17 1.68 4.21 -9.33
CA ASN A 17 2.15 4.34 -10.69
C ASN A 17 3.66 4.05 -10.78
N ALA A 18 4.26 4.32 -11.93
CA ALA A 18 5.67 4.06 -12.19
C ALA A 18 6.64 4.90 -11.33
N THR A 19 6.26 6.10 -10.91
CA THR A 19 7.17 7.11 -10.33
C THR A 19 6.90 7.43 -8.85
N ASN A 20 5.73 7.06 -8.31
CA ASN A 20 5.31 7.44 -6.96
C ASN A 20 5.49 6.34 -5.90
N TRP A 21 6.27 5.28 -6.18
CA TRP A 21 6.43 4.12 -5.29
C TRP A 21 6.77 4.48 -3.84
N MET A 22 7.80 5.30 -3.61
CA MET A 22 8.26 5.60 -2.24
C MET A 22 7.24 6.41 -1.41
N PRO A 23 6.67 7.53 -1.94
CA PRO A 23 5.57 8.22 -1.29
C PRO A 23 4.33 7.34 -1.09
N TRP A 24 3.97 6.53 -2.10
CA TRP A 24 2.84 5.63 -2.05
C TRP A 24 2.98 4.58 -0.94
N LYS A 25 4.13 3.89 -0.91
CA LYS A 25 4.46 2.86 0.09
C LYS A 25 4.36 3.41 1.51
N ARG A 26 4.86 4.62 1.75
CA ARG A 26 4.76 5.29 3.05
C ARG A 26 3.30 5.55 3.44
N ARG A 27 2.48 6.06 2.51
CA ARG A 27 1.07 6.40 2.76
C ARG A 27 0.21 5.15 3.00
N ILE A 28 0.33 4.10 2.18
CA ILE A 28 -0.44 2.85 2.38
C ILE A 28 -0.04 2.14 3.69
N THR A 29 1.24 2.20 4.08
CA THR A 29 1.70 1.69 5.38
C THR A 29 1.08 2.47 6.54
N ALA A 30 0.95 3.79 6.41
CA ALA A 30 0.27 4.61 7.41
C ALA A 30 -1.22 4.29 7.51
N VAL A 31 -1.90 4.05 6.38
CA VAL A 31 -3.30 3.61 6.34
C VAL A 31 -3.48 2.26 7.04
N PHE A 32 -2.56 1.31 6.84
CA PHE A 32 -2.61 0.03 7.53
C PHE A 32 -2.43 0.17 9.05
N ARG A 33 -1.52 1.04 9.50
CA ARG A 33 -1.33 1.35 10.92
C ARG A 33 -2.53 2.08 11.54
N GLU A 34 -3.11 3.05 10.85
CA GLU A 34 -4.29 3.79 11.31
C GLU A 34 -5.50 2.86 11.49
N LEU A 35 -5.67 1.91 10.57
CA LEU A 35 -6.76 0.94 10.62
C LEU A 35 -6.49 -0.23 11.60
N SER A 36 -5.43 -0.15 12.41
CA SER A 36 -4.96 -1.21 13.32
C SER A 36 -4.76 -2.58 12.62
N LEU A 37 -4.52 -2.55 11.30
CA LEU A 37 -4.23 -3.73 10.48
C LEU A 37 -2.79 -4.20 10.68
N ASP A 38 -1.99 -3.48 11.47
CA ASP A 38 -0.69 -3.94 11.97
C ASP A 38 -0.83 -5.05 13.02
N SER A 39 -1.99 -5.12 13.71
CA SER A 39 -2.23 -6.09 14.76
C SER A 39 -2.78 -7.42 14.22
N TYR A 40 -1.85 -8.25 13.76
CA TYR A 40 -2.01 -9.69 13.48
C TYR A 40 -2.46 -10.54 14.69
N VAL A 41 -2.83 -9.94 15.83
CA VAL A 41 -2.69 -10.57 17.16
C VAL A 41 -3.96 -11.27 17.68
N THR A 42 -5.13 -11.15 17.04
CA THR A 42 -6.31 -11.94 17.45
C THR A 42 -6.87 -12.76 16.29
N HIS A 43 -6.60 -14.08 16.34
CA HIS A 43 -7.07 -15.11 15.39
C HIS A 43 -8.60 -15.09 15.12
N ARG A 44 -9.40 -14.37 15.91
CA ARG A 44 -10.86 -14.30 15.77
C ARG A 44 -11.34 -13.44 14.60
N ASN A 45 -10.51 -12.61 13.97
CA ASN A 45 -10.95 -11.73 12.88
C ASN A 45 -9.92 -11.48 11.76
N TYR A 46 -8.94 -12.38 11.63
CA TYR A 46 -7.86 -12.30 10.64
C TYR A 46 -8.40 -12.09 9.21
N GLN A 47 -9.40 -12.86 8.79
CA GLN A 47 -9.97 -12.77 7.44
C GLN A 47 -10.65 -11.42 7.17
N ALA A 48 -11.31 -10.81 8.16
CA ALA A 48 -11.97 -9.51 7.98
C ALA A 48 -10.95 -8.36 7.91
N THR A 49 -9.90 -8.43 8.73
CA THR A 49 -8.75 -7.51 8.70
C THR A 49 -8.00 -7.64 7.37
N GLU A 50 -7.75 -8.86 6.91
CA GLU A 50 -7.09 -9.12 5.63
C GLU A 50 -7.93 -8.65 4.45
N SER A 51 -9.23 -8.93 4.45
CA SER A 51 -10.15 -8.46 3.39
C SER A 51 -10.17 -6.93 3.30
N LYS A 52 -10.22 -6.23 4.44
CA LYS A 52 -10.16 -4.76 4.49
C LYS A 52 -8.81 -4.23 4.00
N ALA A 53 -7.71 -4.84 4.45
CA ALA A 53 -6.36 -4.50 4.01
C ALA A 53 -6.21 -4.69 2.50
N ARG A 54 -6.76 -5.80 1.96
CA ARG A 54 -6.78 -6.13 0.54
C ARG A 54 -7.55 -5.10 -0.26
N THR A 55 -8.80 -4.82 0.11
CA THR A 55 -9.61 -3.82 -0.61
C THR A 55 -8.93 -2.45 -0.60
N ARG A 56 -8.31 -2.05 0.52
CA ARG A 56 -7.56 -0.78 0.58
C ARG A 56 -6.32 -0.80 -0.30
N LEU A 57 -5.61 -1.93 -0.36
CA LEU A 57 -4.43 -2.10 -1.21
C LEU A 57 -4.79 -2.10 -2.69
N GLU A 58 -5.84 -2.81 -3.09
CA GLU A 58 -6.32 -2.86 -4.48
C GLU A 58 -6.81 -1.48 -4.93
N LEU A 59 -7.59 -0.77 -4.11
CA LEU A 59 -8.01 0.62 -4.40
C LEU A 59 -6.83 1.61 -4.46
N ALA A 60 -5.73 1.27 -3.82
CA ALA A 60 -4.50 2.06 -3.84
C ALA A 60 -3.65 1.80 -5.08
N ILE A 61 -3.89 0.73 -5.82
CA ILE A 61 -3.09 0.34 -6.98
C ILE A 61 -3.76 0.89 -8.23
N GLY A 62 -3.01 1.61 -9.07
CA GLY A 62 -3.53 2.09 -10.34
C GLY A 62 -3.80 0.93 -11.31
N ASP A 63 -4.80 1.08 -12.18
CA ASP A 63 -5.22 0.05 -13.15
C ASP A 63 -4.05 -0.50 -13.99
N SER A 64 -3.07 0.35 -14.32
CA SER A 64 -1.86 -0.03 -15.06
C SER A 64 -0.92 -0.96 -14.29
N GLU A 65 -0.94 -0.91 -12.95
CA GLU A 65 -0.12 -1.74 -12.08
C GLU A 65 -0.90 -2.97 -11.56
N MET A 66 -2.23 -2.97 -11.69
CA MET A 66 -3.12 -4.08 -11.31
C MET A 66 -2.75 -5.39 -12.03
N VAL A 67 -2.25 -5.30 -13.26
CA VAL A 67 -1.80 -6.46 -14.05
C VAL A 67 -0.67 -7.25 -13.36
N HIS A 68 0.11 -6.58 -12.51
CA HIS A 68 1.25 -7.18 -11.83
C HIS A 68 0.88 -7.96 -10.57
N ILE A 69 -0.30 -7.71 -10.02
CA ILE A 69 -0.80 -8.37 -8.80
C ILE A 69 -1.83 -9.47 -9.11
N LEU A 70 -2.20 -9.64 -10.39
CA LEU A 70 -3.07 -10.72 -10.85
C LEU A 70 -2.53 -12.09 -10.40
N GLY A 71 -3.37 -12.84 -9.70
CA GLY A 71 -3.06 -14.16 -9.13
C GLY A 71 -2.54 -14.16 -7.69
N ALA A 72 -2.33 -13.00 -7.07
CA ALA A 72 -2.07 -12.92 -5.63
C ALA A 72 -3.37 -13.01 -4.84
N ASN A 73 -3.42 -13.90 -3.86
CA ASN A 73 -4.60 -14.20 -3.06
C ASN A 73 -4.57 -13.55 -1.67
N THR A 74 -3.40 -13.15 -1.20
CA THR A 74 -3.25 -12.50 0.11
C THR A 74 -2.64 -11.11 -0.02
N VAL A 75 -2.91 -10.25 0.97
CA VAL A 75 -2.29 -8.91 1.07
C VAL A 75 -0.77 -9.00 1.12
N GLY A 76 -0.25 -10.02 1.80
CA GLY A 76 1.19 -10.30 1.88
C GLY A 76 1.80 -10.63 0.52
N GLU A 77 1.14 -11.47 -0.28
CA GLU A 77 1.58 -11.80 -1.64
C GLU A 77 1.53 -10.59 -2.58
N ILE A 78 0.47 -9.78 -2.50
CA ILE A 78 0.36 -8.54 -3.28
C ILE A 78 1.52 -7.61 -2.90
N TRP A 79 1.78 -7.43 -1.60
CA TRP A 79 2.86 -6.58 -1.10
C TRP A 79 4.25 -7.07 -1.53
N ASP A 80 4.52 -8.36 -1.37
CA ASP A 80 5.80 -8.96 -1.76
C ASP A 80 6.06 -8.76 -3.26
N ARG A 81 5.05 -9.00 -4.09
CA ARG A 81 5.16 -8.84 -5.54
C ARG A 81 5.41 -7.38 -5.95
N LEU A 82 4.78 -6.43 -5.27
CA LEU A 82 5.07 -5.01 -5.47
C LEU A 82 6.50 -4.65 -5.07
N CYS A 83 6.98 -5.14 -3.92
CA CYS A 83 8.38 -4.98 -3.51
C CYS A 83 9.34 -5.62 -4.53
N GLN A 84 9.05 -6.82 -5.03
CA GLN A 84 9.85 -7.46 -6.08
C GLN A 84 9.88 -6.62 -7.38
N ILE A 85 8.78 -5.99 -7.78
CA ILE A 85 8.77 -5.24 -9.04
C ILE A 85 9.43 -3.87 -8.87
N LYS A 86 9.19 -3.18 -7.76
CA LYS A 86 9.58 -1.78 -7.58
C LYS A 86 10.92 -1.62 -6.86
N GLU A 87 11.30 -2.54 -5.98
CA GLU A 87 12.59 -2.49 -5.26
C GLU A 87 13.68 -3.31 -5.95
N THR A 88 13.35 -4.43 -6.60
CA THR A 88 14.35 -5.18 -7.38
C THR A 88 14.76 -4.42 -8.64
N LYS A 89 13.86 -3.61 -9.23
CA LYS A 89 14.24 -2.63 -10.26
C LYS A 89 15.15 -1.51 -9.73
N GLY A 90 15.10 -1.21 -8.43
CA GLY A 90 16.00 -0.26 -7.77
C GLY A 90 17.44 -0.77 -7.59
N ARG A 91 17.66 -2.09 -7.69
CA ARG A 91 19.02 -2.69 -7.66
C ARG A 91 19.69 -2.83 -9.03
N LEU A 92 19.05 -2.40 -10.12
CA LEU A 92 19.68 -2.41 -11.46
C LEU A 92 20.47 -1.12 -11.77
N GLY A 93 20.80 -0.32 -10.74
CA GLY A 93 21.60 0.91 -10.89
C GLY A 93 22.98 0.90 -10.23
N ILE A 94 23.40 -0.21 -9.61
CA ILE A 94 24.75 -0.36 -9.03
C ILE A 94 25.33 -1.70 -9.47
N LEU A 95 25.59 -1.85 -10.77
CA LEU A 95 26.57 -2.80 -11.27
C LEU A 95 27.27 -2.16 -12.48
N ALA A 96 28.51 -1.75 -12.21
CA ALA A 96 29.57 -1.29 -13.11
C ALA A 96 29.42 0.09 -13.77
#